data_AF-A0A657BDE3-F1
#
_entry.id   AF-A0A657BDE3-F1
#
_cell.length_a   1.000
_cell.length_b   1.000
_cell.length_c   1.000
_cell.angle_alpha   90.00
_cell.angle_beta   90.00
_cell.angle_gamma   90.00
#
_symmetry.space_group_name_H-M   'P 1'
#
loop_
_entity.id
_entity.type
_entity.pdbx_description
1 polymer ?
#
loop_
_entity_poly.entity_id
_entity_poly.type
_entity_poly.pdbx_seq_one_letter_code
_entity_poly.pdbx_strand_id
1 'polypeptide(L)'
;MKMIKRTALSLAIAGASVGAHAELKSLDDSAMSELTGQAGLTIDLETKYTIGEFMYKDAGSVFLSGISFGANENVDPGGYFDNVRVKLDIAGSGLIDPANGVADNYLETGFSGVRKVAEIQALAAAAAGNTDEAKFLVAQSGQITVTDAISAGLIQANATTTGPMSIEGKKTYGDGDLLIHVSYKDAWEKLGGLDVLMSTDSTLNAGAASALGDVTFDDLFGNGWTKGKDFNFSIDAIGLADSTFAAGDSIGDNFTGHTANGIDPDGDAGTTVLISDLSINGYLGPVDIHIENKGNGFGTGTATPTIGAADSKINWNTYVNVTDLDVYLDIAGVQITDLKINNVRGDVTDLNGNFAFGFAQSNRQIFAVRNTAGFDAAGLAAAAGGAAYANPVAMANDLGLDGVAINTTFKGDMEIGALSFGDTGTSIGELYWTDIESYTNWTISAH
;
A
#
# COMPACT_ATOMS: atom_id res chain seq x y z
N MET A 1 45.86 -61.15 -11.59
CA MET A 1 46.04 -59.85 -10.92
C MET A 1 44.70 -59.39 -10.34
N LYS A 2 44.39 -59.68 -9.06
CA LYS A 2 43.09 -59.31 -8.46
C LYS A 2 43.16 -58.83 -7.00
N MET A 3 44.35 -58.51 -6.46
CA MET A 3 44.51 -58.09 -5.06
C MET A 3 45.04 -56.67 -4.82
N ILE A 4 45.24 -55.85 -5.86
CA ILE A 4 45.86 -54.51 -5.70
C ILE A 4 44.83 -53.38 -5.51
N LYS A 5 43.53 -53.60 -5.77
CA LYS A 5 42.53 -52.52 -5.73
C LYS A 5 41.89 -52.24 -4.35
N ARG A 6 42.06 -53.11 -3.35
CA ARG A 6 41.43 -52.91 -2.02
C ARG A 6 42.34 -52.22 -1.00
N THR A 7 43.67 -52.35 -1.12
CA THR A 7 44.65 -51.70 -0.23
C THR A 7 44.88 -50.22 -0.55
N ALA A 8 44.67 -49.78 -1.79
CA ALA A 8 44.79 -48.37 -2.17
C ALA A 8 43.62 -47.52 -1.63
N LEU A 9 42.41 -48.09 -1.55
CA LEU A 9 41.23 -47.37 -1.05
C LEU A 9 41.23 -47.25 0.48
N SER A 10 41.76 -48.25 1.21
CA SER A 10 41.91 -48.18 2.67
C SER A 10 43.00 -47.19 3.12
N LEU A 11 44.03 -46.93 2.30
CA LEU A 11 45.04 -45.91 2.59
C LEU A 11 44.53 -44.49 2.31
N ALA A 12 43.65 -44.33 1.32
CA ALA A 12 43.00 -43.04 1.03
C ALA A 12 41.95 -42.66 2.10
N ILE A 13 41.25 -43.64 2.68
CA ILE A 13 40.25 -43.41 3.73
C ILE A 13 40.89 -43.16 5.11
N ALA A 14 42.11 -43.65 5.35
CA ALA A 14 42.85 -43.37 6.60
C ALA A 14 43.53 -41.98 6.61
N GLY A 15 43.67 -41.32 5.47
CA GLY A 15 44.14 -39.92 5.39
C GLY A 15 43.02 -38.89 5.49
N ALA A 16 41.76 -39.33 5.41
CA ALA A 16 40.57 -38.49 5.44
C ALA A 16 39.83 -38.65 6.78
N SER A 17 40.33 -38.00 7.85
CA SER A 17 39.58 -37.49 9.02
C SER A 17 40.37 -37.57 10.34
N VAL A 18 41.26 -36.60 10.60
CA VAL A 18 41.42 -36.09 11.97
C VAL A 18 41.76 -34.61 11.89
N GLY A 19 40.86 -33.75 12.37
CA GLY A 19 41.11 -32.32 12.48
C GLY A 19 40.07 -31.40 11.83
N ALA A 20 38.80 -31.80 11.72
CA ALA A 20 37.72 -30.81 11.80
C ALA A 20 37.66 -30.32 13.25
N HIS A 21 38.65 -29.53 13.65
CA HIS A 21 38.50 -28.67 14.80
C HIS A 21 37.50 -27.61 14.36
N ALA A 22 36.29 -27.64 14.92
CA ALA A 22 35.53 -26.41 15.04
C ALA A 22 36.36 -25.48 15.95
N GLU A 23 37.32 -24.76 15.37
CA GLU A 23 37.91 -23.60 16.02
C GLU A 23 36.79 -22.59 16.16
N LEU A 24 36.34 -22.38 17.40
CA LEU A 24 35.58 -21.19 17.73
C LEU A 24 36.49 -20.00 17.43
N LYS A 25 36.30 -19.38 16.27
CA LYS A 25 36.88 -18.07 15.99
C LYS A 25 36.14 -17.07 16.87
N SER A 26 36.75 -16.77 18.02
CA SER A 26 36.36 -15.63 18.85
C SER A 26 36.40 -14.40 17.97
N LEU A 27 35.23 -13.87 17.61
CA LEU A 27 35.13 -12.58 16.96
C LEU A 27 35.59 -11.55 17.99
N ASP A 28 36.68 -10.85 17.70
CA ASP A 28 37.09 -9.67 18.45
C ASP A 28 35.99 -8.60 18.31
N ASP A 29 35.81 -7.73 19.30
CA ASP A 29 34.81 -6.66 19.24
C ASP A 29 35.05 -5.77 18.01
N SER A 30 36.29 -5.69 17.50
CA SER A 30 36.60 -5.03 16.23
C SER A 30 36.05 -5.74 14.99
N ALA A 31 35.93 -7.07 15.00
CA ALA A 31 35.30 -7.86 13.93
C ALA A 31 33.76 -7.90 14.09
N MET A 32 33.25 -7.75 15.32
CA MET A 32 31.82 -7.54 15.59
C MET A 32 31.37 -6.10 15.31
N SER A 33 32.29 -5.13 15.39
CA SER A 33 32.05 -3.74 14.99
C SER A 33 32.05 -3.56 13.46
N GLU A 34 32.67 -4.46 12.71
CA GLU A 34 32.51 -4.56 11.25
C GLU A 34 31.19 -5.25 10.85
N LEU A 35 30.54 -5.96 11.78
CA LEU A 35 29.14 -6.39 11.69
C LEU A 35 28.20 -5.22 12.06
N THR A 36 28.49 -4.01 11.54
CA THR A 36 27.44 -2.99 11.38
C THR A 36 26.41 -3.59 10.44
N GLY A 37 25.28 -4.02 10.99
CA GLY A 37 24.20 -4.67 10.24
C GLY A 37 23.86 -3.87 9.00
N GLN A 38 23.56 -4.56 7.90
CA GLN A 38 22.89 -3.95 6.76
C GLN A 38 21.71 -3.14 7.34
N ALA A 39 21.73 -1.82 7.16
CA ALA A 39 20.72 -0.95 7.75
C ALA A 39 19.35 -1.35 7.21
N GLY A 40 18.42 -1.58 8.13
CA GLY A 40 17.04 -1.98 7.84
C GLY A 40 16.82 -3.47 7.52
N LEU A 41 15.55 -3.86 7.56
CA LEU A 41 15.04 -5.18 7.21
C LEU A 41 14.33 -5.09 5.86
N THR A 42 14.74 -5.92 4.89
CA THR A 42 14.03 -6.06 3.61
C THR A 42 13.23 -7.37 3.59
N ILE A 43 11.96 -7.28 3.23
CA ILE A 43 11.03 -8.41 3.13
C ILE A 43 10.45 -8.38 1.72
N ASP A 44 10.61 -9.48 0.97
CA ASP A 44 9.88 -9.70 -0.27
C ASP A 44 8.56 -10.43 0.06
N LEU A 45 7.44 -9.92 -0.44
CA LEU A 45 6.10 -10.40 -0.15
C LEU A 45 5.45 -10.93 -1.44
N GLU A 46 4.91 -12.15 -1.32
CA GLU A 46 4.02 -12.79 -2.28
C GLU A 46 2.90 -13.42 -1.46
N THR A 47 1.65 -13.05 -1.74
CA THR A 47 0.52 -13.48 -0.89
C THR A 47 -0.77 -13.67 -1.68
N LYS A 48 -1.57 -14.61 -1.22
CA LYS A 48 -2.94 -14.87 -1.66
C LYS A 48 -3.69 -15.47 -0.49
N TYR A 49 -4.90 -14.99 -0.22
CA TYR A 49 -5.74 -15.59 0.82
C TYR A 49 -7.22 -15.58 0.44
N THR A 50 -7.94 -16.53 1.01
CA THR A 50 -9.39 -16.65 0.90
C THR A 50 -9.95 -16.93 2.30
N ILE A 51 -10.93 -16.15 2.73
CA ILE A 51 -11.66 -16.32 3.98
C ILE A 51 -13.09 -16.68 3.62
N GLY A 52 -13.55 -17.85 4.04
CA GLY A 52 -14.90 -18.33 3.73
C GLY A 52 -15.99 -17.43 4.32
N GLU A 53 -15.88 -17.10 5.60
CA GLU A 53 -16.86 -16.25 6.31
C GLU A 53 -16.17 -15.48 7.44
N PHE A 54 -16.53 -14.21 7.59
CA PHE A 54 -16.34 -13.43 8.81
C PHE A 54 -17.70 -13.06 9.38
N MET A 55 -17.96 -13.34 10.66
CA MET A 55 -19.19 -12.96 11.35
C MET A 55 -18.86 -12.25 12.67
N TYR A 56 -19.44 -11.08 12.86
CA TYR A 56 -19.52 -10.41 14.15
C TYR A 56 -20.92 -10.61 14.74
N LYS A 57 -21.01 -11.06 16.00
CA LYS A 57 -22.29 -11.34 16.68
C LYS A 57 -22.44 -10.55 17.97
N ASP A 58 -23.57 -9.88 18.09
CA ASP A 58 -24.11 -9.23 19.28
C ASP A 58 -25.62 -9.54 19.39
N ALA A 59 -26.51 -8.53 19.50
CA ALA A 59 -27.97 -8.72 19.46
C ALA A 59 -28.50 -9.11 18.07
N GLY A 60 -27.67 -8.97 17.04
CA GLY A 60 -27.82 -9.55 15.71
C GLY A 60 -26.42 -9.89 15.18
N SER A 61 -26.27 -10.11 13.89
CA SER A 61 -24.95 -10.32 13.29
C SER A 61 -24.73 -9.52 12.02
N VAL A 62 -23.48 -9.15 11.81
CA VAL A 62 -22.96 -8.69 10.52
C VAL A 62 -22.06 -9.79 9.99
N PHE A 63 -22.23 -10.16 8.73
CA PHE A 63 -21.39 -11.17 8.09
C PHE A 63 -20.83 -10.67 6.76
N LEU A 64 -19.65 -11.19 6.42
CA LEU A 64 -18.98 -11.05 5.14
C LEU A 64 -18.67 -12.47 4.65
N SER A 65 -19.09 -12.82 3.44
CA SER A 65 -18.85 -14.13 2.82
C SER A 65 -17.89 -14.00 1.65
N GLY A 66 -17.05 -15.03 1.46
CA GLY A 66 -16.21 -15.16 0.27
C GLY A 66 -15.20 -14.03 0.08
N ILE A 67 -14.47 -13.68 1.14
CA ILE A 67 -13.45 -12.64 1.04
C ILE A 67 -12.22 -13.24 0.36
N SER A 68 -11.74 -12.64 -0.72
CA SER A 68 -10.55 -13.06 -1.43
C SER A 68 -9.58 -11.92 -1.68
N PHE A 69 -8.28 -12.24 -1.73
CA PHE A 69 -7.23 -11.32 -2.12
C PHE A 69 -6.16 -12.07 -2.93
N GLY A 70 -5.74 -11.51 -4.06
CA GLY A 70 -4.78 -12.11 -4.98
C GLY A 70 -4.29 -11.12 -6.03
N ALA A 71 -3.81 -11.63 -7.17
CA ALA A 71 -3.44 -10.83 -8.34
C ALA A 71 -4.68 -10.21 -9.02
N ASN A 72 -4.46 -9.22 -9.88
CA ASN A 72 -5.54 -8.60 -10.64
C ASN A 72 -6.16 -9.60 -11.62
N GLU A 73 -7.47 -9.83 -11.52
CA GLU A 73 -8.17 -10.88 -12.29
C GLU A 73 -8.24 -10.57 -13.80
N ASN A 74 -7.99 -9.32 -14.20
CA ASN A 74 -7.90 -8.94 -15.62
C ASN A 74 -6.49 -9.13 -16.21
N VAL A 75 -5.48 -9.42 -15.38
CA VAL A 75 -4.07 -9.54 -15.77
C VAL A 75 -3.55 -10.95 -15.54
N ASP A 76 -3.67 -11.47 -14.32
CA ASP A 76 -3.26 -12.82 -13.93
C ASP A 76 -4.35 -13.51 -13.07
N PRO A 77 -5.40 -14.06 -13.72
CA PRO A 77 -6.54 -14.64 -13.01
C PRO A 77 -6.14 -15.72 -12.00
N GLY A 78 -6.49 -15.54 -10.74
CA GLY A 78 -6.12 -16.45 -9.67
C GLY A 78 -4.63 -16.45 -9.30
N GLY A 79 -3.83 -15.48 -9.75
CA GLY A 79 -2.43 -15.28 -9.38
C GLY A 79 -2.23 -14.82 -7.92
N TYR A 80 -0.98 -14.63 -7.54
CA TYR A 80 -0.59 -14.08 -6.23
C TYR A 80 -0.41 -12.57 -6.32
N PHE A 81 -0.74 -11.84 -5.26
CA PHE A 81 -0.27 -10.47 -5.11
C PHE A 81 1.23 -10.52 -4.82
N ASP A 82 2.05 -10.16 -5.81
CA ASP A 82 3.50 -10.33 -5.81
C ASP A 82 4.25 -9.03 -6.14
N ASN A 83 5.54 -9.17 -6.42
CA ASN A 83 6.46 -8.06 -6.70
C ASN A 83 6.51 -6.96 -5.62
N VAL A 84 6.16 -7.31 -4.38
CA VAL A 84 6.14 -6.36 -3.27
C VAL A 84 7.42 -6.50 -2.46
N ARG A 85 8.09 -5.37 -2.24
CA ARG A 85 9.24 -5.27 -1.35
C ARG A 85 8.95 -4.27 -0.24
N VAL A 86 9.04 -4.73 1.00
CA VAL A 86 8.90 -3.93 2.20
C VAL A 86 10.28 -3.67 2.78
N LYS A 87 10.61 -2.40 2.99
CA LYS A 87 11.80 -1.96 3.71
C LYS A 87 11.38 -1.39 5.06
N LEU A 88 11.86 -1.99 6.14
CA LEU A 88 11.71 -1.51 7.51
C LEU A 88 13.03 -0.85 7.91
N ASP A 89 13.00 0.44 8.22
CA ASP A 89 14.19 1.16 8.64
C ASP A 89 13.91 2.13 9.78
N ILE A 90 14.89 2.30 10.68
CA ILE A 90 14.81 3.27 11.78
C ILE A 90 15.80 4.39 11.45
N ALA A 91 15.26 5.61 11.31
CA ALA A 91 16.06 6.78 11.01
C ALA A 91 17.03 7.07 12.16
N GLY A 92 18.31 7.26 11.81
CA GLY A 92 19.34 7.63 12.76
C GLY A 92 19.40 9.13 13.04
N SER A 93 20.52 9.56 13.64
CA SER A 93 20.71 10.92 14.13
C SER A 93 21.00 11.98 13.04
N GLY A 94 21.08 11.59 11.78
CA GLY A 94 21.52 12.40 10.64
C GLY A 94 23.02 12.39 10.42
N LEU A 95 23.73 11.39 10.97
CA LEU A 95 25.16 11.23 10.72
C LEU A 95 25.37 10.71 9.30
N ILE A 96 26.38 11.25 8.63
CA ILE A 96 26.77 10.78 7.31
C ILE A 96 27.44 9.43 7.47
N ASP A 97 26.86 8.40 6.86
CA ASP A 97 27.45 7.08 6.76
C ASP A 97 28.75 7.18 5.93
N PRO A 98 29.92 6.86 6.51
CA PRO A 98 31.20 6.93 5.82
C PRO A 98 31.30 6.03 4.58
N ALA A 99 30.48 4.98 4.49
CA ALA A 99 30.53 4.00 3.40
C ALA A 99 29.89 4.51 2.10
N ASN A 100 28.81 5.29 2.19
CA ASN A 100 28.03 5.75 1.03
C ASN A 100 27.90 7.29 0.96
N GLY A 101 28.33 8.04 1.98
CA GLY A 101 28.25 9.50 2.02
C GLY A 101 26.83 10.04 2.19
N VAL A 102 25.87 9.21 2.60
CA VAL A 102 24.46 9.55 2.79
C VAL A 102 24.14 9.62 4.28
N ALA A 103 23.24 10.52 4.71
CA ALA A 103 22.81 10.57 6.10
C ALA A 103 21.99 9.33 6.48
N ASP A 104 22.22 8.79 7.68
CA ASP A 104 21.52 7.62 8.26
C ASP A 104 20.02 7.84 8.55
N ASN A 105 19.51 9.03 8.26
CA ASN A 105 18.08 9.37 8.33
C ASN A 105 17.49 9.82 6.98
N TYR A 106 18.22 9.65 5.87
CA TYR A 106 17.80 10.02 4.53
C TYR A 106 17.26 8.81 3.75
N LEU A 107 15.95 8.60 3.83
CA LEU A 107 15.30 7.35 3.44
C LEU A 107 14.43 7.50 2.18
N GLU A 108 14.21 6.37 1.50
CA GLU A 108 13.28 6.26 0.37
C GLU A 108 11.84 6.35 0.85
N THR A 109 11.03 7.14 0.14
CA THR A 109 9.62 7.43 0.40
C THR A 109 8.90 7.65 -0.92
N GLY A 110 7.59 7.37 -0.95
CA GLY A 110 6.71 7.64 -2.08
C GLY A 110 7.34 7.21 -3.40
N PHE A 111 7.39 8.12 -4.35
CA PHE A 111 7.94 7.85 -5.69
C PHE A 111 9.45 8.08 -5.83
N SER A 112 10.19 8.32 -4.74
CA SER A 112 11.63 8.56 -4.80
C SER A 112 12.44 7.42 -5.44
N GLY A 113 11.95 6.17 -5.33
CA GLY A 113 12.54 5.01 -5.99
C GLY A 113 12.50 5.06 -7.53
N VAL A 114 11.62 5.87 -8.13
CA VAL A 114 11.55 6.06 -9.59
C VAL A 114 12.85 6.65 -10.12
N ARG A 115 13.44 7.62 -9.42
CA ARG A 115 14.69 8.26 -9.84
C ARG A 115 15.84 7.26 -9.97
N LYS A 116 15.89 6.27 -9.07
CA LYS A 116 16.90 5.19 -9.09
C LYS A 116 16.69 4.22 -10.26
N VAL A 117 15.43 3.86 -10.56
CA VAL A 117 15.11 3.03 -11.73
C VAL A 117 15.43 3.78 -13.03
N ALA A 118 15.12 5.08 -13.09
CA ALA A 118 15.48 5.93 -14.22
C ALA A 118 17.00 6.02 -14.42
N GLU A 119 17.80 6.11 -13.36
CA GLU A 119 19.27 6.09 -13.44
C GLU A 119 19.79 4.79 -14.05
N ILE A 120 19.30 3.64 -13.58
CA ILE A 120 19.69 2.32 -14.10
C ILE A 120 19.33 2.23 -15.59
N GLN A 121 18.12 2.65 -15.94
CA GLN A 121 17.65 2.59 -17.32
C GLN A 121 18.39 3.57 -18.24
N ALA A 122 18.71 4.78 -17.77
CA ALA A 122 19.50 5.76 -18.52
C ALA A 122 20.87 5.18 -18.90
N LEU A 123 21.55 4.51 -17.95
CA LEU A 123 22.83 3.88 -18.21
C LEU A 123 22.72 2.75 -19.26
N ALA A 124 21.68 1.91 -19.15
CA ALA A 124 21.45 0.83 -20.12
C ALA A 124 21.09 1.36 -21.51
N ALA A 125 20.21 2.38 -21.58
CA ALA A 125 19.79 3.06 -22.80
C ALA A 125 20.97 3.72 -23.52
N ALA A 126 21.85 4.39 -22.78
CA ALA A 126 23.06 5.00 -23.32
C ALA A 126 23.99 3.96 -23.97
N ALA A 127 24.14 2.79 -23.33
CA ALA A 127 24.97 1.70 -23.86
C ALA A 127 24.40 1.08 -25.14
N ALA A 128 23.07 1.06 -25.29
CA ALA A 128 22.37 0.54 -26.46
C ALA A 128 22.14 1.59 -27.58
N GLY A 129 22.36 2.87 -27.32
CA GLY A 129 22.05 3.95 -28.25
C GLY A 129 20.55 4.20 -28.42
N ASN A 130 19.77 3.93 -27.36
CA ASN A 130 18.33 4.14 -27.34
C ASN A 130 18.00 5.64 -27.26
N THR A 131 17.08 6.10 -28.09
CA THR A 131 16.68 7.52 -28.17
C THR A 131 15.99 8.03 -26.91
N ASP A 132 15.45 7.14 -26.07
CA ASP A 132 14.79 7.50 -24.82
C ASP A 132 15.77 7.76 -23.65
N GLU A 133 17.09 7.61 -23.84
CA GLU A 133 18.12 7.95 -22.84
C GLU A 133 17.88 9.35 -22.23
N ALA A 134 17.57 10.34 -23.07
CA ALA A 134 17.33 11.71 -22.63
C ALA A 134 16.12 11.82 -21.68
N LYS A 135 15.06 11.04 -21.91
CA LYS A 135 13.87 11.03 -21.03
C LYS A 135 14.21 10.41 -19.67
N PHE A 136 15.01 9.34 -19.66
CA PHE A 136 15.45 8.71 -18.41
C PHE A 136 16.38 9.61 -17.60
N LEU A 137 17.29 10.37 -18.24
CA LEU A 137 18.12 11.36 -17.55
C LEU A 137 17.28 12.48 -16.91
N VAL A 138 16.21 12.92 -17.57
CA VAL A 138 15.26 13.90 -17.00
C VAL A 138 14.53 13.30 -15.80
N ALA A 139 14.05 12.05 -15.89
CA ALA A 139 13.41 11.35 -14.78
C ALA A 139 14.36 11.12 -13.59
N GLN A 140 15.61 10.74 -13.84
CA GLN A 140 16.66 10.61 -12.83
C GLN A 140 16.89 11.95 -12.10
N SER A 141 16.93 13.06 -12.83
CA SER A 141 17.07 14.40 -12.24
C SER A 141 15.85 14.81 -11.40
N GLY A 142 14.72 14.13 -11.56
CA GLY A 142 13.52 14.32 -10.76
C GLY A 142 12.37 15.01 -11.45
N GLN A 143 12.30 14.93 -12.76
CA GLN A 143 11.23 15.58 -13.53
C GLN A 143 10.67 14.64 -14.58
N ILE A 144 9.39 14.81 -14.92
CA ILE A 144 8.77 14.21 -16.09
C ILE A 144 8.00 15.31 -16.82
N THR A 145 8.08 15.35 -18.15
CA THR A 145 7.27 16.28 -18.93
C THR A 145 5.85 15.74 -19.10
N VAL A 146 4.86 16.64 -19.17
CA VAL A 146 3.46 16.25 -19.44
C VAL A 146 3.35 15.46 -20.76
N THR A 147 4.13 15.82 -21.77
CA THR A 147 4.16 15.11 -23.06
C THR A 147 4.62 13.66 -22.90
N ASP A 148 5.71 13.42 -22.17
CA ASP A 148 6.23 12.07 -21.95
C ASP A 148 5.27 11.25 -21.07
N ALA A 149 4.64 11.87 -20.07
CA ALA A 149 3.64 11.21 -19.23
C ALA A 149 2.39 10.80 -20.01
N ILE A 150 1.93 11.62 -20.96
CA ILE A 150 0.82 11.27 -21.87
C ILE A 150 1.24 10.14 -22.82
N SER A 151 2.45 10.19 -23.39
CA SER A 151 2.97 9.14 -24.29
C SER A 151 3.02 7.79 -23.58
N ALA A 152 3.52 7.78 -22.35
CA ALA A 152 3.60 6.59 -21.51
C ALA A 152 2.25 6.12 -20.96
N GLY A 153 1.14 6.82 -21.24
CA GLY A 153 -0.20 6.46 -20.75
C GLY A 153 -0.36 6.63 -19.22
N LEU A 154 0.51 7.40 -18.58
CA LEU A 154 0.45 7.67 -17.13
C LEU A 154 -0.65 8.67 -16.79
N ILE A 155 -0.99 9.55 -17.73
CA ILE A 155 -2.04 10.57 -17.62
C ILE A 155 -2.78 10.73 -18.94
N GLN A 156 -3.99 11.28 -18.88
CA GLN A 156 -4.80 11.59 -20.04
C GLN A 156 -4.46 12.98 -20.62
N ALA A 157 -4.82 13.18 -21.89
CA ALA A 157 -4.56 14.42 -22.62
C ALA A 157 -5.31 15.66 -22.06
N ASN A 158 -6.24 15.47 -21.14
CA ASN A 158 -7.00 16.54 -20.47
C ASN A 158 -6.40 16.94 -19.11
N ALA A 159 -5.19 16.48 -18.77
CA ALA A 159 -4.45 16.98 -17.62
C ALA A 159 -4.27 18.50 -17.70
N THR A 160 -4.49 19.20 -16.58
CA THR A 160 -4.40 20.66 -16.46
C THR A 160 -3.05 21.12 -15.90
N THR A 161 -2.26 20.20 -15.33
CA THR A 161 -0.89 20.46 -14.87
C THR A 161 -0.03 20.96 -16.04
N THR A 162 0.73 22.03 -15.82
CA THR A 162 1.57 22.64 -16.86
C THR A 162 3.05 22.59 -16.49
N GLY A 163 3.92 22.45 -17.49
CA GLY A 163 5.37 22.38 -17.29
C GLY A 163 5.87 21.01 -16.82
N PRO A 164 7.17 20.88 -16.51
CA PRO A 164 7.73 19.66 -15.94
C PRO A 164 7.15 19.39 -14.55
N MET A 165 6.67 18.16 -14.34
CA MET A 165 6.16 17.70 -13.05
C MET A 165 7.32 17.12 -12.24
N SER A 166 7.39 17.41 -10.95
CA SER A 166 8.46 16.91 -10.08
C SER A 166 8.19 15.48 -9.63
N ILE A 167 9.20 14.62 -9.73
CA ILE A 167 9.22 13.32 -9.05
C ILE A 167 9.74 13.56 -7.65
N GLU A 168 9.10 12.97 -6.65
CA GLU A 168 9.54 13.08 -5.26
C GLU A 168 11.00 12.60 -5.07
N GLY A 169 11.73 13.20 -4.13
CA GLY A 169 13.06 12.76 -3.71
C GLY A 169 13.00 12.01 -2.38
N LYS A 170 14.12 11.40 -1.97
CA LYS A 170 14.25 10.86 -0.61
C LYS A 170 14.03 11.97 0.44
N LYS A 171 13.54 11.60 1.63
CA LYS A 171 13.25 12.54 2.73
C LYS A 171 14.14 12.27 3.94
N THR A 172 14.34 13.30 4.75
CA THR A 172 15.01 13.22 6.04
C THR A 172 13.98 13.02 7.14
N TYR A 173 14.19 12.02 7.99
CA TYR A 173 13.31 11.69 9.12
C TYR A 173 13.96 12.05 10.47
N GLY A 174 13.13 12.13 11.52
CA GLY A 174 13.61 12.39 12.88
C GLY A 174 14.37 11.19 13.45
N ASP A 175 15.33 11.45 14.34
CA ASP A 175 16.08 10.39 15.01
C ASP A 175 15.13 9.47 15.80
N GLY A 176 15.24 8.16 15.56
CA GLY A 176 14.40 7.13 16.16
C GLY A 176 13.02 6.98 15.53
N ASP A 177 12.71 7.68 14.44
CA ASP A 177 11.50 7.43 13.65
C ASP A 177 11.59 6.09 12.92
N LEU A 178 10.50 5.34 12.85
CA LEU A 178 10.40 4.11 12.06
C LEU A 178 9.72 4.42 10.73
N LEU A 179 10.35 4.03 9.62
CA LEU A 179 9.76 4.05 8.30
C LEU A 179 9.59 2.63 7.76
N ILE A 180 8.37 2.33 7.34
CA ILE A 180 8.04 1.15 6.55
C ILE A 180 7.73 1.64 5.14
N HIS A 181 8.62 1.38 4.20
CA HIS A 181 8.46 1.73 2.80
C HIS A 181 8.17 0.49 1.97
N VAL A 182 6.95 0.40 1.44
CA VAL A 182 6.52 -0.64 0.51
C VAL A 182 6.72 -0.13 -0.92
N SER A 183 7.48 -0.87 -1.70
CA SER A 183 7.75 -0.59 -3.11
C SER A 183 7.83 -1.89 -3.89
N TYR A 184 8.37 -1.84 -5.11
CA TYR A 184 8.53 -2.99 -6.00
C TYR A 184 9.77 -3.81 -5.63
N LYS A 185 9.71 -5.12 -5.88
CA LYS A 185 10.89 -6.01 -5.84
C LYS A 185 11.72 -5.84 -7.11
N ASP A 186 11.06 -5.79 -8.25
CA ASP A 186 11.62 -5.62 -9.60
C ASP A 186 10.70 -4.69 -10.44
N ALA A 187 11.24 -3.56 -10.90
CA ALA A 187 10.50 -2.59 -11.70
C ALA A 187 10.24 -3.08 -13.14
N TRP A 188 10.97 -4.10 -13.60
CA TRP A 188 10.92 -4.62 -14.96
C TRP A 188 10.16 -5.95 -15.07
N GLU A 189 9.56 -6.44 -13.98
CA GLU A 189 8.89 -7.75 -13.95
C GLU A 189 7.85 -7.92 -15.07
N LYS A 190 6.94 -6.95 -15.25
CA LYS A 190 5.94 -7.00 -16.33
C LYS A 190 6.53 -6.86 -17.75
N LEU A 191 7.83 -6.54 -17.85
CA LEU A 191 8.60 -6.51 -19.11
C LEU A 191 9.43 -7.78 -19.33
N GLY A 192 9.29 -8.77 -18.46
CA GLY A 192 10.04 -10.04 -18.47
C GLY A 192 11.00 -10.21 -17.29
N GLY A 193 11.15 -9.18 -16.45
CA GLY A 193 12.03 -9.19 -15.28
C GLY A 193 13.48 -8.84 -15.63
N LEU A 194 14.15 -8.21 -14.66
CA LEU A 194 15.52 -7.74 -14.83
C LEU A 194 16.49 -8.88 -15.17
N ASP A 195 16.29 -10.06 -14.56
CA ASP A 195 17.13 -11.25 -14.80
C ASP A 195 17.08 -11.71 -16.26
N VAL A 196 15.92 -11.61 -16.91
CA VAL A 196 15.76 -11.93 -18.33
C VAL A 196 16.34 -10.82 -19.19
N LEU A 197 16.02 -9.56 -18.91
CA LEU A 197 16.48 -8.41 -19.71
C LEU A 197 18.01 -8.24 -19.72
N MET A 198 18.70 -8.72 -18.68
CA MET A 198 20.16 -8.73 -18.57
C MET A 198 20.82 -10.01 -19.10
N SER A 199 20.04 -11.03 -19.45
CA SER A 199 20.58 -12.31 -19.89
C SER A 199 21.26 -12.20 -21.26
N THR A 200 22.37 -12.92 -21.42
CA THR A 200 23.05 -13.12 -22.72
C THR A 200 22.60 -14.41 -23.41
N ASP A 201 21.75 -15.19 -22.75
CA ASP A 201 21.17 -16.42 -23.29
C ASP A 201 19.94 -16.09 -24.15
N SER A 202 20.09 -16.27 -25.47
CA SER A 202 19.02 -15.99 -26.44
C SER A 202 17.79 -16.89 -26.28
N THR A 203 17.87 -17.98 -25.51
CA THR A 203 16.72 -18.83 -25.19
C THR A 203 15.87 -18.29 -24.04
N LEU A 204 16.50 -17.61 -23.08
CA LEU A 204 15.79 -16.89 -22.01
C LEU A 204 15.22 -15.57 -22.51
N ASN A 205 15.88 -14.92 -23.47
CA ASN A 205 15.40 -13.68 -24.10
C ASN A 205 14.35 -13.91 -25.20
N ALA A 206 13.99 -15.16 -25.50
CA ALA A 206 13.03 -15.50 -26.53
C ALA A 206 11.60 -15.12 -26.09
N GLY A 207 11.21 -13.87 -26.35
CA GLY A 207 9.90 -13.31 -25.99
C GLY A 207 9.97 -12.13 -25.03
N ALA A 208 11.16 -11.75 -24.54
CA ALA A 208 11.35 -10.55 -23.74
C ALA A 208 11.18 -9.28 -24.61
N ALA A 209 10.74 -8.18 -23.99
CA ALA A 209 10.69 -6.85 -24.59
C ALA A 209 12.11 -6.30 -24.78
N SER A 210 12.83 -6.83 -25.77
CA SER A 210 14.17 -6.38 -26.17
C SER A 210 15.20 -6.46 -25.00
N ALA A 211 16.47 -6.11 -25.23
CA ALA A 211 17.45 -6.12 -24.12
C ALA A 211 17.14 -4.98 -23.14
N LEU A 212 17.70 -5.01 -21.91
CA LEU A 212 17.49 -3.94 -20.92
C LEU A 212 17.68 -2.53 -21.51
N GLY A 213 18.68 -2.32 -22.37
CA GLY A 213 18.95 -1.01 -22.99
C GLY A 213 17.93 -0.58 -24.05
N ASP A 214 17.14 -1.50 -24.60
CA ASP A 214 16.13 -1.23 -25.61
C ASP A 214 14.76 -0.89 -25.01
N VAL A 215 14.57 -1.12 -23.70
CA VAL A 215 13.33 -0.77 -23.00
C VAL A 215 13.05 0.73 -23.15
N THR A 216 11.87 1.05 -23.68
CA THR A 216 11.43 2.44 -23.91
C THR A 216 10.93 3.08 -22.61
N PHE A 217 10.85 4.42 -22.60
CA PHE A 217 10.30 5.16 -21.45
C PHE A 217 8.85 4.76 -21.18
N ASP A 218 8.08 4.59 -22.25
CA ASP A 218 6.66 4.24 -22.20
C ASP A 218 6.47 2.81 -21.67
N ASP A 219 7.33 1.87 -22.08
CA ASP A 219 7.32 0.50 -21.54
C ASP A 219 7.69 0.47 -20.06
N LEU A 220 8.77 1.15 -19.66
CA LEU A 220 9.23 1.10 -18.27
C LEU A 220 8.23 1.71 -17.31
N PHE A 221 7.78 2.95 -17.54
CA PHE A 221 6.89 3.61 -16.58
C PHE A 221 5.42 3.26 -16.83
N GLY A 222 4.97 3.16 -18.08
CA GLY A 222 3.57 2.90 -18.41
C GLY A 222 3.13 1.44 -18.26
N ASN A 223 4.01 0.49 -18.61
CA ASN A 223 3.66 -0.95 -18.62
C ASN A 223 4.38 -1.77 -17.56
N GLY A 224 5.59 -1.38 -17.16
CA GLY A 224 6.39 -2.06 -16.14
C GLY A 224 6.05 -1.57 -14.73
N TRP A 225 6.65 -0.44 -14.36
CA TRP A 225 6.75 0.02 -12.99
C TRP A 225 5.39 0.37 -12.34
N THR A 226 4.49 1.04 -13.06
CA THR A 226 3.14 1.37 -12.53
C THR A 226 2.24 0.15 -12.37
N LYS A 227 2.49 -0.91 -13.14
CA LYS A 227 1.66 -2.12 -13.17
C LYS A 227 2.30 -3.32 -12.49
N GLY A 228 3.45 -3.12 -11.84
CA GLY A 228 4.24 -4.21 -11.26
C GLY A 228 3.58 -4.88 -10.06
N LYS A 229 2.80 -4.14 -9.26
CA LYS A 229 2.10 -4.68 -8.08
C LYS A 229 0.61 -4.64 -8.32
N ASP A 230 0.06 -5.69 -8.91
CA ASP A 230 -1.33 -5.80 -9.28
C ASP A 230 -2.12 -6.65 -8.28
N PHE A 231 -3.31 -6.20 -7.91
CA PHE A 231 -4.13 -6.88 -6.91
C PHE A 231 -5.58 -7.04 -7.36
N ASN A 232 -6.23 -8.06 -6.84
CA ASN A 232 -7.68 -8.19 -6.73
C ASN A 232 -8.05 -8.32 -5.25
N PHE A 233 -9.11 -7.62 -4.85
CA PHE A 233 -9.82 -7.87 -3.61
C PHE A 233 -11.30 -8.06 -3.91
N SER A 234 -11.88 -9.18 -3.46
CA SER A 234 -13.30 -9.46 -3.66
C SER A 234 -14.01 -9.86 -2.37
N ILE A 235 -15.31 -9.58 -2.31
CA ILE A 235 -16.24 -10.07 -1.30
C ILE A 235 -17.52 -10.48 -2.02
N ASP A 236 -17.92 -11.74 -1.86
CA ASP A 236 -19.13 -12.27 -2.49
C ASP A 236 -20.40 -11.57 -1.96
N ALA A 237 -20.51 -11.43 -0.64
CA ALA A 237 -21.65 -10.76 0.00
C ALA A 237 -21.31 -10.15 1.37
N ILE A 238 -21.95 -9.02 1.68
CA ILE A 238 -21.99 -8.38 3.00
C ILE A 238 -23.44 -8.29 3.42
N GLY A 239 -23.77 -8.72 4.65
CA GLY A 239 -25.14 -8.66 5.10
C GLY A 239 -25.33 -8.60 6.62
N LEU A 240 -26.60 -8.49 6.99
CA LEU A 240 -27.11 -8.46 8.35
C LEU A 240 -27.97 -9.69 8.60
N ALA A 241 -27.93 -10.20 9.82
CA ALA A 241 -28.85 -11.25 10.24
C ALA A 241 -29.36 -11.03 11.67
N ASP A 242 -30.47 -11.67 11.97
CA ASP A 242 -31.10 -11.59 13.29
C ASP A 242 -30.28 -12.31 14.39
N SER A 243 -30.76 -12.23 15.63
CA SER A 243 -30.10 -12.83 16.80
C SER A 243 -29.92 -14.36 16.71
N THR A 244 -30.73 -15.04 15.90
CA THR A 244 -30.77 -16.50 15.80
C THR A 244 -29.76 -17.05 14.81
N PHE A 245 -29.27 -16.22 13.88
CA PHE A 245 -28.25 -16.58 12.89
C PHE A 245 -26.97 -17.12 13.54
N ALA A 246 -26.52 -18.28 13.11
CA ALA A 246 -25.31 -18.94 13.55
C ALA A 246 -24.25 -18.96 12.44
N ALA A 247 -22.97 -19.07 12.83
CA ALA A 247 -21.88 -19.18 11.86
C ALA A 247 -22.09 -20.42 10.96
N GLY A 248 -21.98 -20.24 9.65
CA GLY A 248 -22.21 -21.29 8.65
C GLY A 248 -23.68 -21.55 8.29
N ASP A 249 -24.62 -20.74 8.81
CA ASP A 249 -25.99 -20.73 8.26
C ASP A 249 -25.97 -20.20 6.82
N SER A 250 -26.83 -20.74 5.96
CA SER A 250 -26.93 -20.34 4.56
C SER A 250 -27.68 -19.03 4.44
N ILE A 251 -27.11 -18.07 3.72
CA ILE A 251 -27.68 -16.73 3.56
C ILE A 251 -28.49 -16.65 2.25
N GLY A 252 -29.40 -17.60 2.04
CA GLY A 252 -30.04 -17.79 0.72
C GLY A 252 -29.07 -18.36 -0.31
N ASP A 253 -29.58 -19.13 -1.27
CA ASP A 253 -28.76 -19.89 -2.23
C ASP A 253 -28.31 -19.07 -3.45
N ASN A 254 -28.69 -17.79 -3.52
CA ASN A 254 -28.51 -16.97 -4.72
C ASN A 254 -28.45 -15.46 -4.44
N PHE A 255 -27.33 -14.97 -3.89
CA PHE A 255 -27.07 -13.54 -3.67
C PHE A 255 -27.10 -12.70 -4.96
N THR A 256 -26.80 -13.32 -6.09
CA THR A 256 -26.70 -12.66 -7.41
C THR A 256 -28.00 -12.77 -8.22
N GLY A 257 -29.03 -13.38 -7.64
CA GLY A 257 -30.29 -13.70 -8.27
C GLY A 257 -31.36 -12.62 -8.12
N HIS A 258 -31.13 -11.42 -8.65
CA HIS A 258 -32.15 -10.38 -8.60
C HIS A 258 -33.34 -10.76 -9.50
N THR A 259 -34.49 -11.07 -8.90
CA THR A 259 -35.68 -11.41 -9.68
C THR A 259 -36.38 -10.15 -10.18
N ALA A 260 -36.92 -10.23 -11.41
CA ALA A 260 -37.70 -9.19 -12.10
C ALA A 260 -38.89 -8.59 -11.29
N ASN A 261 -39.23 -9.19 -10.15
CA ASN A 261 -40.35 -8.81 -9.29
C ASN A 261 -39.90 -8.05 -8.03
N GLY A 262 -38.60 -7.76 -7.86
CA GLY A 262 -38.06 -7.09 -6.68
C GLY A 262 -38.16 -7.91 -5.38
N ILE A 263 -38.25 -9.23 -5.51
CA ILE A 263 -38.18 -10.18 -4.40
C ILE A 263 -36.91 -11.00 -4.64
N ASP A 264 -35.83 -10.67 -3.96
CA ASP A 264 -34.66 -11.54 -3.95
C ASP A 264 -35.06 -12.87 -3.29
N PRO A 265 -34.66 -14.03 -3.85
CA PRO A 265 -35.05 -15.34 -3.36
C PRO A 265 -34.30 -15.72 -2.08
N ASP A 266 -33.90 -14.73 -1.27
CA ASP A 266 -33.37 -14.93 0.08
C ASP A 266 -34.49 -15.54 0.93
N GLY A 267 -34.63 -16.86 0.81
CA GLY A 267 -35.68 -17.67 1.41
C GLY A 267 -35.60 -17.71 2.94
N ASP A 268 -34.66 -16.97 3.54
CA ASP A 268 -34.52 -16.80 4.97
C ASP A 268 -35.00 -15.40 5.40
N ALA A 269 -36.15 -15.35 6.08
CA ALA A 269 -36.73 -14.09 6.57
C ALA A 269 -35.89 -13.40 7.66
N GLY A 270 -34.77 -14.03 8.10
CA GLY A 270 -33.87 -13.53 9.13
C GLY A 270 -32.62 -12.80 8.62
N THR A 271 -32.38 -12.74 7.31
CA THR A 271 -31.17 -12.15 6.71
C THR A 271 -31.48 -10.96 5.80
N THR A 272 -30.46 -10.13 5.54
CA THR A 272 -30.51 -9.03 4.58
C THR A 272 -29.15 -8.86 3.95
N VAL A 273 -29.06 -9.04 2.63
CA VAL A 273 -27.86 -8.71 1.85
C VAL A 273 -27.82 -7.19 1.65
N LEU A 274 -26.68 -6.58 1.93
CA LEU A 274 -26.45 -5.13 1.77
C LEU A 274 -25.66 -4.82 0.51
N ILE A 275 -24.63 -5.64 0.24
CA ILE A 275 -23.70 -5.50 -0.86
C ILE A 275 -23.38 -6.91 -1.37
N SER A 276 -23.34 -7.08 -2.69
CA SER A 276 -22.97 -8.31 -3.38
C SER A 276 -22.01 -8.02 -4.53
N ASP A 277 -21.27 -9.05 -4.94
CA ASP A 277 -20.33 -9.03 -6.06
C ASP A 277 -19.32 -7.86 -5.99
N LEU A 278 -18.82 -7.54 -4.79
CA LEU A 278 -17.74 -6.55 -4.67
C LEU A 278 -16.46 -7.16 -5.23
N SER A 279 -15.93 -6.59 -6.30
CA SER A 279 -14.63 -6.95 -6.87
C SER A 279 -13.85 -5.68 -7.18
N ILE A 280 -12.59 -5.63 -6.76
CA ILE A 280 -11.71 -4.48 -6.94
C ILE A 280 -10.42 -4.94 -7.56
N ASN A 281 -10.20 -4.57 -8.82
CA ASN A 281 -8.97 -4.77 -9.56
C ASN A 281 -8.17 -3.47 -9.61
N GLY A 282 -6.87 -3.55 -9.32
CA GLY A 282 -6.03 -2.36 -9.39
C GLY A 282 -4.54 -2.64 -9.28
N TYR A 283 -3.80 -1.55 -9.12
CA TYR A 283 -2.37 -1.54 -8.90
C TYR A 283 -2.06 -0.78 -7.61
N LEU A 284 -1.14 -1.33 -6.82
CA LEU A 284 -0.61 -0.68 -5.63
C LEU A 284 0.62 0.15 -5.99
N GLY A 285 0.59 1.44 -5.66
CA GLY A 285 1.76 2.31 -5.72
C GLY A 285 2.70 2.07 -4.53
N PRO A 286 3.57 3.04 -4.21
CA PRO A 286 4.31 3.04 -2.97
C PRO A 286 3.38 3.19 -1.75
N VAL A 287 3.79 2.62 -0.63
CA VAL A 287 3.13 2.84 0.66
C VAL A 287 4.19 3.22 1.68
N ASP A 288 3.98 4.32 2.39
CA ASP A 288 4.84 4.72 3.49
C ASP A 288 4.04 4.71 4.79
N ILE A 289 4.52 3.93 5.76
CA ILE A 289 4.07 4.05 7.16
C ILE A 289 5.23 4.63 7.95
N HIS A 290 5.07 5.88 8.35
CA HIS A 290 6.03 6.61 9.16
C HIS A 290 5.48 6.76 10.58
N ILE A 291 6.19 6.18 11.53
CA ILE A 291 5.88 6.27 12.96
C ILE A 291 6.87 7.26 13.57
N GLU A 292 6.35 8.43 13.94
CA GLU A 292 7.13 9.49 14.57
C GLU A 292 7.44 9.14 16.03
N ASN A 293 8.70 9.26 16.43
CA ASN A 293 9.11 9.12 17.82
C ASN A 293 9.37 10.49 18.46
N LYS A 294 8.30 11.12 18.95
CA LYS A 294 8.37 12.39 19.68
C LYS A 294 8.08 12.24 21.17
N GLY A 295 8.09 11.00 21.68
CA GLY A 295 7.77 10.65 23.06
C GLY A 295 6.27 10.50 23.34
N ASN A 296 5.93 10.33 24.62
CA ASN A 296 4.57 10.01 25.11
C ASN A 296 3.75 11.25 25.52
N GLY A 297 4.17 12.45 25.11
CA GLY A 297 3.50 13.69 25.47
C GLY A 297 2.21 13.93 24.69
N PHE A 298 1.42 14.89 25.17
CA PHE A 298 0.21 15.38 24.53
C PHE A 298 0.19 16.91 24.57
N GLY A 299 -0.21 17.52 23.45
CA GLY A 299 -0.24 18.99 23.29
C GLY A 299 1.14 19.59 23.02
N THR A 300 1.20 20.87 22.63
CA THR A 300 2.45 21.53 22.25
C THR A 300 3.38 21.78 23.46
N GLY A 301 4.14 20.76 23.86
CA GLY A 301 5.45 20.87 24.52
C GLY A 301 5.64 21.81 25.72
N THR A 302 4.68 21.94 26.65
CA THR A 302 4.92 22.64 27.93
C THR A 302 4.51 21.81 29.15
N ALA A 303 5.26 21.96 30.24
CA ALA A 303 5.49 20.97 31.30
C ALA A 303 4.34 20.69 32.30
N THR A 304 3.07 20.84 31.93
CA THR A 304 1.90 20.48 32.79
C THR A 304 0.60 20.44 31.98
N PRO A 305 -0.40 19.62 32.41
CA PRO A 305 -0.80 18.38 31.75
C PRO A 305 -1.41 18.52 30.33
N THR A 306 -0.77 17.89 29.36
CA THR A 306 -1.27 16.72 28.59
C THR A 306 -2.77 16.66 28.25
N ILE A 307 -3.28 17.60 27.44
CA ILE A 307 -4.62 17.51 26.81
C ILE A 307 -4.45 17.83 25.32
N GLY A 308 -5.19 17.13 24.46
CA GLY A 308 -5.12 17.31 23.01
C GLY A 308 -4.44 16.15 22.29
N ALA A 309 -3.87 16.42 21.12
CA ALA A 309 -3.23 15.41 20.27
C ALA A 309 -1.90 14.93 20.87
N ALA A 310 -1.59 13.64 20.67
CA ALA A 310 -0.28 13.07 20.98
C ALA A 310 0.83 13.72 20.15
N ASP A 311 2.03 13.78 20.75
CA ASP A 311 3.23 14.26 20.08
C ASP A 311 3.68 13.28 18.98
N SER A 312 3.62 11.99 19.27
CA SER A 312 3.93 10.90 18.33
C SER A 312 2.72 10.54 17.47
N LYS A 313 2.93 10.40 16.16
CA LYS A 313 1.89 10.13 15.16
C LYS A 313 2.33 9.03 14.21
N ILE A 314 1.34 8.30 13.69
CA ILE A 314 1.54 7.40 12.56
C ILE A 314 1.01 8.11 11.32
N ASN A 315 1.87 8.37 10.36
CA ASN A 315 1.51 8.84 9.03
C ASN A 315 1.51 7.64 8.09
N TRP A 316 0.38 7.35 7.46
CA TRP A 316 0.22 6.29 6.50
C TRP A 316 -0.18 6.89 5.16
N ASN A 317 0.78 6.95 4.25
CA ASN A 317 0.59 7.40 2.88
C ASN A 317 0.49 6.21 1.94
N THR A 318 -0.58 6.14 1.14
CA THR A 318 -0.83 5.05 0.19
C THR A 318 -1.17 5.64 -1.17
N TYR A 319 -0.56 5.09 -2.21
CA TYR A 319 -0.93 5.35 -3.59
C TYR A 319 -1.62 4.13 -4.18
N VAL A 320 -2.79 4.32 -4.80
CA VAL A 320 -3.58 3.24 -5.40
C VAL A 320 -4.19 3.68 -6.74
N ASN A 321 -4.21 2.76 -7.69
CA ASN A 321 -4.88 2.95 -8.97
C ASN A 321 -5.88 1.80 -9.13
N VAL A 322 -7.14 2.07 -8.85
CA VAL A 322 -8.24 1.14 -9.10
C VAL A 322 -8.62 1.28 -10.56
N THR A 323 -8.43 0.20 -11.32
CA THR A 323 -8.73 0.16 -12.75
C THR A 323 -10.14 -0.27 -13.04
N ASP A 324 -10.73 -1.01 -12.10
CA ASP A 324 -12.02 -1.64 -12.25
C ASP A 324 -12.53 -2.03 -10.86
N LEU A 325 -13.68 -1.49 -10.50
CA LEU A 325 -14.43 -1.85 -9.31
C LEU A 325 -15.88 -2.07 -9.72
N ASP A 326 -16.34 -3.28 -9.44
CA ASP A 326 -17.71 -3.70 -9.62
C ASP A 326 -18.33 -3.93 -8.25
N VAL A 327 -19.56 -3.44 -8.07
CA VAL A 327 -20.32 -3.67 -6.84
C VAL A 327 -21.81 -3.53 -7.10
N TYR A 328 -22.59 -4.42 -6.49
CA TYR A 328 -24.03 -4.28 -6.36
C TYR A 328 -24.39 -3.88 -4.94
N LEU A 329 -25.13 -2.78 -4.77
CA LEU A 329 -25.66 -2.33 -3.49
C LEU A 329 -27.10 -2.82 -3.38
N ASP A 330 -27.29 -4.05 -2.89
CA ASP A 330 -28.58 -4.74 -2.82
C ASP A 330 -29.63 -3.92 -2.08
N ILE A 331 -29.24 -3.29 -0.97
CA ILE A 331 -30.15 -2.51 -0.14
C ILE A 331 -30.76 -1.31 -0.87
N ALA A 332 -30.09 -0.82 -1.91
CA ALA A 332 -30.52 0.33 -2.71
C ALA A 332 -30.94 -0.05 -4.13
N GLY A 333 -30.69 -1.30 -4.56
CA GLY A 333 -30.83 -1.73 -5.95
C GLY A 333 -29.97 -0.88 -6.89
N VAL A 334 -28.70 -0.62 -6.54
CA VAL A 334 -27.79 0.19 -7.36
C VAL A 334 -26.62 -0.68 -7.79
N GLN A 335 -26.35 -0.75 -9.09
CA GLN A 335 -25.16 -1.39 -9.62
C GLN A 335 -24.17 -0.34 -10.10
N ILE A 336 -22.93 -0.46 -9.66
CA ILE A 336 -21.79 0.31 -10.15
C ILE A 336 -20.87 -0.66 -10.87
N THR A 337 -20.52 -0.33 -12.12
CA THR A 337 -19.65 -1.15 -12.97
C THR A 337 -18.52 -0.29 -13.51
N ASP A 338 -17.33 -0.89 -13.63
CA ASP A 338 -16.12 -0.26 -14.15
C ASP A 338 -15.75 1.03 -13.38
N LEU A 339 -15.90 1.06 -12.05
CA LEU A 339 -15.48 2.22 -11.27
C LEU A 339 -13.94 2.30 -11.23
N LYS A 340 -13.42 3.48 -11.53
CA LYS A 340 -11.99 3.79 -11.50
C LYS A 340 -11.69 4.81 -10.43
N ILE A 341 -10.58 4.61 -9.73
CA ILE A 341 -10.01 5.58 -8.79
C ILE A 341 -8.54 5.73 -9.15
N ASN A 342 -8.18 6.87 -9.71
CA ASN A 342 -6.84 7.13 -10.24
C ASN A 342 -6.54 8.62 -10.14
N ASN A 343 -5.48 9.12 -10.76
CA ASN A 343 -5.19 10.56 -10.82
C ASN A 343 -4.60 10.90 -12.19
N VAL A 344 -5.40 10.72 -13.24
CA VAL A 344 -4.96 10.77 -14.64
C VAL A 344 -5.55 11.95 -15.40
N ARG A 345 -6.54 12.66 -14.85
CA ARG A 345 -7.20 13.81 -15.46
C ARG A 345 -7.02 15.02 -14.55
N GLY A 346 -7.30 16.22 -15.07
CA GLY A 346 -7.21 17.42 -14.24
C GLY A 346 -5.79 17.61 -13.66
N ASP A 347 -5.72 17.93 -12.38
CA ASP A 347 -4.48 18.04 -11.62
C ASP A 347 -3.92 16.67 -11.22
N VAL A 348 -2.93 16.22 -11.99
CA VAL A 348 -2.28 14.90 -11.83
C VAL A 348 -1.18 14.89 -10.76
N THR A 349 -1.19 15.88 -9.86
CA THR A 349 -0.25 15.97 -8.75
C THR A 349 -0.79 15.32 -7.48
N ASP A 350 0.11 14.89 -6.61
CA ASP A 350 -0.18 14.39 -5.28
C ASP A 350 -0.47 15.54 -4.27
N LEU A 351 -0.70 15.22 -3.01
CA LEU A 351 -0.95 16.17 -1.92
C LEU A 351 0.25 17.09 -1.61
N ASN A 352 1.43 16.75 -2.11
CA ASN A 352 2.65 17.55 -1.96
C ASN A 352 3.01 18.32 -3.24
N GLY A 353 2.20 18.24 -4.29
CA GLY A 353 2.42 18.90 -5.58
C GLY A 353 3.42 18.19 -6.50
N ASN A 354 3.82 16.94 -6.18
CA ASN A 354 4.64 16.10 -7.04
C ASN A 354 3.77 15.28 -7.99
N PHE A 355 4.37 14.72 -9.03
CA PHE A 355 3.68 13.85 -9.96
C PHE A 355 3.22 12.55 -9.28
N ALA A 356 1.94 12.20 -9.43
CA ALA A 356 1.34 11.02 -8.80
C ALA A 356 1.41 9.74 -9.64
N PHE A 357 2.00 9.78 -10.85
CA PHE A 357 2.09 8.63 -11.76
C PHE A 357 0.75 7.95 -12.08
N GLY A 358 -0.35 8.71 -12.08
CA GLY A 358 -1.69 8.18 -12.31
C GLY A 358 -2.35 7.52 -11.10
N PHE A 359 -1.71 7.49 -9.93
CA PHE A 359 -2.29 6.94 -8.71
C PHE A 359 -3.04 8.00 -7.92
N ALA A 360 -4.20 7.62 -7.36
CA ALA A 360 -4.83 8.39 -6.31
C ALA A 360 -4.04 8.22 -4.99
N GLN A 361 -4.01 9.27 -4.17
CA GLN A 361 -3.30 9.28 -2.90
C GLN A 361 -4.28 9.30 -1.73
N SER A 362 -4.03 8.48 -0.73
CA SER A 362 -4.64 8.57 0.60
C SER A 362 -3.56 8.74 1.65
N ASN A 363 -3.59 9.85 2.38
CA ASN A 363 -2.74 10.09 3.53
C ASN A 363 -3.58 10.06 4.81
N ARG A 364 -3.23 9.16 5.72
CA ARG A 364 -3.91 8.99 7.01
C ARG A 364 -2.96 9.32 8.15
N GLN A 365 -3.39 10.19 9.05
CA GLN A 365 -2.72 10.45 10.32
C GLN A 365 -3.50 9.79 11.46
N ILE A 366 -2.82 8.94 12.21
CA ILE A 366 -3.37 8.25 13.37
C ILE A 366 -2.61 8.70 14.60
N PHE A 367 -3.33 9.18 15.61
CA PHE A 367 -2.73 9.64 16.86
C PHE A 367 -3.71 9.53 18.02
N ALA A 368 -3.18 9.32 19.21
CA ALA A 368 -4.00 9.36 20.41
C ALA A 368 -4.45 10.80 20.69
N VAL A 369 -5.67 10.96 21.20
CA VAL A 369 -6.16 12.22 21.73
C VAL A 369 -6.52 12.04 23.19
N ARG A 370 -6.09 12.99 24.02
CA ARG A 370 -6.39 12.99 25.44
C ARG A 370 -7.44 14.03 25.77
N ASN A 371 -8.50 13.61 26.47
CA ASN A 371 -9.52 14.48 27.04
C ASN A 371 -10.15 15.47 26.05
N THR A 372 -10.26 15.08 24.78
CA THR A 372 -10.76 15.92 23.67
C THR A 372 -11.68 15.13 22.72
N ALA A 373 -11.89 13.84 22.96
CA ALA A 373 -12.64 12.96 22.06
C ALA A 373 -14.16 13.03 22.20
N GLY A 374 -14.66 13.85 23.12
CA GLY A 374 -16.09 13.96 23.44
C GLY A 374 -16.31 14.53 24.83
N PHE A 375 -17.57 14.55 25.25
CA PHE A 375 -18.02 15.06 26.54
C PHE A 375 -18.65 13.95 27.37
N ASP A 376 -18.09 13.67 28.55
CA ASP A 376 -18.69 12.76 29.52
C ASP A 376 -19.83 13.46 30.27
N ALA A 377 -21.07 13.05 29.96
CA ALA A 377 -22.27 13.55 30.62
C ALA A 377 -22.32 13.18 32.12
N ALA A 378 -21.68 12.08 32.55
CA ALA A 378 -21.61 11.70 33.96
C ALA A 378 -20.68 12.62 34.76
N GLY A 379 -19.53 12.98 34.17
CA GLY A 379 -18.61 14.00 34.70
C GLY A 379 -19.27 15.37 34.89
N LEU A 380 -20.17 15.78 33.98
CA LEU A 380 -20.89 17.06 34.10
C LEU A 380 -21.85 17.08 35.29
N ALA A 381 -22.57 15.98 35.52
CA ALA A 381 -23.48 15.85 36.64
C ALA A 381 -22.73 15.85 37.99
N ALA A 382 -21.51 15.30 38.04
CA ALA A 382 -20.64 15.36 39.21
C ALA A 382 -20.01 16.75 39.42
N ALA A 383 -19.62 17.44 38.34
CA ALA A 383 -19.00 18.77 38.36
C ALA A 383 -20.00 19.88 38.74
N ALA A 384 -21.30 19.71 38.44
CA ALA A 384 -22.37 20.67 38.75
C ALA A 384 -22.55 20.97 40.25
N GLY A 385 -21.90 20.21 41.14
CA GLY A 385 -21.90 20.44 42.60
C GLY A 385 -20.60 21.02 43.19
N GLY A 386 -19.55 21.28 42.41
CA GLY A 386 -18.21 21.58 42.94
C GLY A 386 -17.47 22.73 42.24
N ALA A 387 -16.44 23.26 42.89
CA ALA A 387 -15.60 24.40 42.45
C ALA A 387 -14.79 24.19 41.14
N ALA A 388 -15.10 23.16 40.36
CA ALA A 388 -14.35 22.71 39.18
C ALA A 388 -14.40 23.70 38.00
N TYR A 389 -15.32 24.66 38.00
CA TYR A 389 -15.49 25.64 36.91
C TYR A 389 -14.44 26.76 36.86
N ALA A 390 -13.46 26.78 37.76
CA ALA A 390 -12.44 27.83 37.82
C ALA A 390 -11.18 27.54 36.97
N ASN A 391 -10.95 26.28 36.55
CA ASN A 391 -9.76 25.88 35.78
C ASN A 391 -10.15 25.05 34.54
N PRO A 392 -9.96 25.55 33.31
CA PRO A 392 -10.35 24.84 32.09
C PRO A 392 -9.62 23.52 31.88
N VAL A 393 -8.40 23.36 32.42
CA VAL A 393 -7.64 22.09 32.36
C VAL A 393 -8.22 21.05 33.33
N ALA A 394 -8.69 21.47 34.50
CA ALA A 394 -9.37 20.58 35.44
C ALA A 394 -10.71 20.11 34.86
N MET A 395 -11.48 21.03 34.28
CA MET A 395 -12.73 20.69 33.60
C MET A 395 -12.54 19.69 32.45
N ALA A 396 -11.53 19.89 31.60
CA ALA A 396 -11.27 18.97 30.50
C ALA A 396 -10.78 17.59 30.99
N ASN A 397 -10.03 17.50 32.09
CA ASN A 397 -9.69 16.20 32.69
C ASN A 397 -10.90 15.50 33.34
N ASP A 398 -11.87 16.26 33.87
CA ASP A 398 -13.05 15.69 34.52
C ASP A 398 -14.18 15.34 33.54
N LEU A 399 -14.20 15.97 32.35
CA LEU A 399 -15.29 15.86 31.36
C LEU A 399 -14.84 15.28 30.01
N GLY A 400 -13.55 15.28 29.72
CA GLY A 400 -13.02 14.85 28.43
C GLY A 400 -12.86 13.34 28.39
N LEU A 401 -13.19 12.75 27.23
CA LEU A 401 -12.86 11.36 26.92
C LEU A 401 -11.53 11.29 26.16
N ASP A 402 -10.78 10.23 26.43
CA ASP A 402 -9.65 9.81 25.61
C ASP A 402 -10.14 9.09 24.36
N GLY A 403 -9.30 9.07 23.33
CA GLY A 403 -9.64 8.41 22.08
C GLY A 403 -8.49 8.32 21.11
N VAL A 404 -8.82 7.86 19.90
CA VAL A 404 -7.93 7.80 18.76
C VAL A 404 -8.49 8.69 17.67
N ALA A 405 -7.68 9.61 17.16
CA ALA A 405 -7.98 10.38 15.97
C ALA A 405 -7.45 9.67 14.74
N ILE A 406 -8.27 9.61 13.70
CA ILE A 406 -7.95 9.08 12.38
C ILE A 406 -8.36 10.14 11.37
N ASN A 407 -7.37 10.91 10.90
CA ASN A 407 -7.58 11.95 9.91
C ASN A 407 -7.09 11.46 8.56
N THR A 408 -7.96 11.41 7.57
CA THR A 408 -7.62 10.98 6.21
C THR A 408 -7.81 12.15 5.25
N THR A 409 -6.78 12.44 4.48
CA THR A 409 -6.86 13.30 3.31
C THR A 409 -6.71 12.42 2.08
N PHE A 410 -7.63 12.56 1.12
CA PHE A 410 -7.59 11.85 -0.16
C PHE A 410 -7.51 12.86 -1.30
N LYS A 411 -6.72 12.54 -2.32
CA LYS A 411 -6.68 13.25 -3.59
C LYS A 411 -6.70 12.28 -4.76
N GLY A 412 -7.54 12.53 -5.74
CA GLY A 412 -7.57 11.80 -7.00
C GLY A 412 -8.84 12.07 -7.81
N ASP A 413 -9.00 11.32 -8.87
CA ASP A 413 -10.16 11.28 -9.74
C ASP A 413 -11.01 10.03 -9.44
N MET A 414 -12.29 10.12 -9.75
CA MET A 414 -13.21 8.99 -9.75
C MET A 414 -14.00 8.98 -11.06
N GLU A 415 -14.10 7.81 -11.68
CA GLU A 415 -14.91 7.60 -12.86
C GLU A 415 -15.81 6.38 -12.64
N ILE A 416 -17.06 6.44 -13.09
CA ILE A 416 -17.97 5.29 -13.12
C ILE A 416 -18.28 5.02 -14.58
N GLY A 417 -17.96 3.81 -15.08
CA GLY A 417 -18.25 3.41 -16.46
C GLY A 417 -19.73 3.15 -16.71
N ALA A 418 -20.43 2.55 -15.74
CA ALA A 418 -21.88 2.44 -15.79
C ALA A 418 -22.50 2.46 -14.39
N LEU A 419 -23.59 3.22 -14.26
CA LEU A 419 -24.43 3.23 -13.06
C LEU A 419 -25.84 2.79 -13.46
N SER A 420 -26.32 1.67 -12.92
CA SER A 420 -27.65 1.14 -13.21
C SER A 420 -28.50 0.96 -11.94
N PHE A 421 -29.82 0.92 -12.11
CA PHE A 421 -30.78 0.77 -11.02
C PHE A 421 -31.66 -0.46 -11.22
N GLY A 422 -31.86 -1.20 -10.13
CA GLY A 422 -32.65 -2.43 -10.07
C GLY A 422 -32.06 -3.55 -10.93
N ASP A 423 -32.96 -4.32 -11.52
CA ASP A 423 -32.69 -5.50 -12.35
C ASP A 423 -32.74 -5.21 -13.86
N THR A 424 -33.03 -3.95 -14.23
CA THR A 424 -33.24 -3.57 -15.64
C THR A 424 -31.95 -3.57 -16.46
N GLY A 425 -30.80 -3.56 -15.79
CA GLY A 425 -29.47 -3.43 -16.40
C GLY A 425 -29.29 -2.15 -17.22
N THR A 426 -30.22 -1.20 -17.12
CA THR A 426 -30.20 0.03 -17.94
C THR A 426 -29.37 1.07 -17.22
N SER A 427 -28.15 1.29 -17.73
CA SER A 427 -27.25 2.33 -17.22
C SER A 427 -27.77 3.74 -17.51
N ILE A 428 -27.55 4.68 -16.58
CA ILE A 428 -27.74 6.11 -16.80
C ILE A 428 -26.55 6.78 -17.49
N GLY A 429 -25.52 6.00 -17.84
CA GLY A 429 -24.30 6.45 -18.49
C GLY A 429 -23.11 6.48 -17.54
N GLU A 430 -22.09 7.24 -17.97
CA GLU A 430 -20.81 7.41 -17.29
C GLU A 430 -20.81 8.66 -16.41
N LEU A 431 -20.13 8.61 -15.27
CA LEU A 431 -19.96 9.75 -14.37
C LEU A 431 -18.47 10.01 -14.14
N TYR A 432 -18.07 11.28 -14.15
CA TYR A 432 -16.68 11.70 -14.05
C TYR A 432 -16.53 12.79 -13.00
N TRP A 433 -15.66 12.57 -12.04
CA TRP A 433 -15.25 13.55 -11.05
C TRP A 433 -13.73 13.67 -11.10
N THR A 434 -13.25 14.85 -11.44
CA THR A 434 -11.82 15.15 -11.41
C THR A 434 -11.48 16.02 -10.22
N ASP A 435 -10.22 15.98 -9.80
CA ASP A 435 -9.68 16.89 -8.78
C ASP A 435 -10.39 16.74 -7.42
N ILE A 436 -10.81 15.52 -7.06
CA ILE A 436 -11.44 15.26 -5.77
C ILE A 436 -10.38 15.41 -4.70
N GLU A 437 -10.61 16.34 -3.79
CA GLU A 437 -9.87 16.43 -2.54
C GLU A 437 -10.85 16.31 -1.38
N SER A 438 -10.66 15.30 -0.53
CA SER A 438 -11.52 15.09 0.63
C SER A 438 -10.72 15.05 1.93
N TYR A 439 -11.33 15.63 2.96
CA TYR A 439 -10.77 15.69 4.30
C TYR A 439 -11.77 15.06 5.26
N THR A 440 -11.39 13.93 5.85
CA THR A 440 -12.23 13.19 6.78
C THR A 440 -11.51 13.05 8.11
N ASN A 441 -12.03 13.69 9.15
CA ASN A 441 -11.45 13.66 10.49
C ASN A 441 -12.37 12.88 11.41
N TRP A 442 -11.91 11.74 11.91
CA TRP A 442 -12.63 10.94 12.89
C TRP A 442 -11.93 10.99 14.23
N THR A 443 -12.71 11.06 15.30
CA THR A 443 -12.23 10.85 16.65
C THR A 443 -13.10 9.79 17.29
N ILE A 444 -12.48 8.67 17.66
CA ILE A 444 -13.15 7.50 18.22
C ILE A 444 -12.85 7.44 19.71
N SER A 445 -13.88 7.47 20.53
CA SER A 445 -13.81 7.30 21.99
C SER A 445 -14.75 6.19 22.45
N ALA A 446 -14.38 5.54 23.55
CA ALA A 446 -15.27 4.62 24.24
C ALA A 446 -16.26 5.40 25.11
N HIS A 447 -17.48 4.87 25.26
CA HIS A 447 -18.52 5.37 26.16
C HIS A 447 -18.86 4.35 27.24
#